data_AF-W2BZI3-F1
#
_entry.id   AF-W2BZI3-F1
#
_cell.length_a   1.000
_cell.length_b   1.000
_cell.length_c   1.000
_cell.angle_alpha   90.00
_cell.angle_beta   90.00
_cell.angle_gamma   90.00
#
_symmetry.space_group_name_H-M   'P 1'
#
loop_
_entity.id
_entity.type
_entity.pdbx_description
1 polymer ?
#
loop_
_entity_poly.entity_id
_entity_poly.type
_entity_poly.pdbx_seq_one_letter_code
_entity_poly.pdbx_strand_id
1 'polypeptide(L)'
;MKKDNFLNTLGCRISITGYVSRYIISSTIFCLFAVFIANLIAGFFSISIADLSTHTYGDNLKGEILGNLQMYKPYQFIVIWSLYKSIIITLICFFGQTVALHMKNIFLMVITPFIIILLENFVTSNLKIPQYSLITTFVLNRLDPMIISLPKLAIPISILVITMAMLYIHWKKNYEKYC
;
A
#
# COMPACT_ATOMS: atom_id res chain seq x y z
N MET A 1 11.58 -27.12 21.53
CA MET A 1 10.58 -26.11 21.95
C MET A 1 9.31 -26.33 21.16
N LYS A 2 8.36 -27.08 21.73
CA LYS A 2 7.03 -27.38 21.16
C LYS A 2 6.06 -26.39 21.81
N LYS A 3 5.67 -25.33 21.11
CA LYS A 3 4.72 -24.30 21.62
C LYS A 3 3.45 -24.29 20.75
N ASP A 4 2.98 -25.49 20.44
CA ASP A 4 1.68 -25.73 19.81
C ASP A 4 0.68 -25.98 20.93
N ASN A 5 -0.13 -24.96 21.25
CA ASN A 5 -1.49 -25.08 21.84
C ASN A 5 -2.04 -23.77 22.43
N PHE A 6 -1.35 -22.63 22.33
CA PHE A 6 -1.89 -21.35 22.81
C PHE A 6 -3.22 -20.95 22.15
N LEU A 7 -3.38 -21.26 20.86
CA LEU A 7 -4.64 -21.04 20.14
C LEU A 7 -5.74 -22.03 20.59
N ASN A 8 -5.36 -23.22 21.07
CA ASN A 8 -6.29 -24.24 21.53
C ASN A 8 -6.80 -23.96 22.95
N THR A 9 -5.96 -23.38 23.82
CA THR A 9 -6.38 -22.95 25.16
C THR A 9 -7.26 -21.70 25.15
N LEU A 10 -7.16 -20.85 24.13
CA LEU A 10 -8.02 -19.65 23.98
C LEU A 10 -9.38 -19.94 23.32
N GLY A 11 -9.54 -21.09 22.64
CA GLY A 11 -10.77 -21.49 21.96
C GLY A 11 -11.99 -21.69 22.87
N CYS A 12 -11.81 -21.63 24.19
CA CYS A 12 -12.88 -21.89 25.15
C CYS A 12 -13.76 -20.67 25.50
N ARG A 13 -13.42 -19.44 25.06
CA ARG A 13 -14.22 -18.22 25.41
C ARG A 13 -14.53 -17.27 24.26
N ILE A 14 -13.83 -17.33 23.13
CA ILE A 14 -14.03 -16.43 21.98
C ILE A 14 -13.95 -17.25 20.70
N SER A 15 -14.86 -17.02 19.74
CA SER A 15 -14.81 -17.69 18.45
C SER A 15 -13.50 -17.34 17.72
N ILE A 16 -12.81 -18.35 17.17
CA ILE A 16 -11.56 -18.19 16.43
C ILE A 16 -11.69 -17.14 15.31
N THR A 17 -12.86 -17.08 14.68
CA THR A 17 -13.20 -16.12 13.62
C THR A 17 -13.30 -14.69 14.13
N GLY A 18 -13.86 -14.49 15.33
CA GLY A 18 -13.93 -13.19 15.99
C GLY A 18 -12.55 -12.68 16.42
N TYR A 19 -11.68 -13.59 16.91
CA TYR A 19 -10.30 -13.24 17.26
C TYR A 19 -9.48 -12.81 16.03
N VAL A 20 -9.52 -13.60 14.96
CA VAL A 20 -8.78 -13.31 13.73
C VAL A 20 -9.25 -12.00 13.08
N SER A 21 -10.55 -11.75 13.04
CA SER A 21 -11.09 -10.49 12.50
C SER A 21 -10.59 -9.27 13.27
N ARG A 22 -10.64 -9.30 14.61
CA ARG A 22 -10.12 -8.21 15.45
C ARG A 22 -8.62 -8.00 15.28
N TYR A 23 -7.86 -9.08 15.15
CA TYR A 23 -6.42 -9.02 14.89
C TYR A 23 -6.10 -8.34 13.56
N ILE A 24 -6.76 -8.73 12.46
CA ILE A 24 -6.57 -8.13 11.14
C ILE A 24 -6.92 -6.64 11.18
N ILE A 25 -8.06 -6.28 11.76
CA ILE A 25 -8.51 -4.87 11.85
C ILE A 25 -7.49 -4.05 12.64
N SER A 26 -7.08 -4.53 13.82
CA SER A 26 -6.10 -3.84 14.65
C SER A 26 -4.74 -3.69 13.95
N SER A 27 -4.26 -4.74 13.29
CA SER A 27 -3.01 -4.71 12.54
C SER A 27 -3.06 -3.78 11.34
N THR A 28 -4.19 -3.73 10.64
CA THR A 28 -4.42 -2.85 9.49
C THR A 28 -4.45 -1.38 9.90
N ILE A 29 -5.14 -1.05 11.00
CA ILE A 29 -5.16 0.30 11.57
C ILE A 29 -3.75 0.72 12.02
N PHE A 30 -3.03 -0.17 12.70
CA PHE A 30 -1.66 0.10 13.11
C PHE A 30 -0.74 0.36 11.92
N CYS A 31 -0.85 -0.44 10.84
CA CYS A 31 -0.09 -0.24 9.61
C CYS A 31 -0.38 1.13 8.98
N LEU A 32 -1.65 1.54 8.91
CA LEU A 32 -2.04 2.84 8.38
C LEU A 32 -1.38 3.99 9.15
N PHE A 33 -1.48 3.99 10.48
CA PHE A 33 -0.86 5.04 11.31
C PHE A 33 0.66 5.01 11.26
N ALA A 34 1.28 3.82 11.30
CA ALA A 34 2.73 3.68 11.25
C ALA A 34 3.30 4.25 9.94
N VAL A 35 2.69 3.90 8.80
CA VAL A 35 3.10 4.41 7.48
C VAL A 35 2.81 5.90 7.34
N PHE A 36 1.67 6.37 7.85
CA PHE A 36 1.32 7.79 7.81
C PHE A 36 2.32 8.65 8.59
N ILE A 37 2.61 8.29 9.85
CA ILE A 37 3.55 9.01 10.71
C ILE A 37 4.97 8.97 10.11
N ALA A 38 5.42 7.81 9.63
CA ALA A 38 6.74 7.69 9.00
C ALA A 38 6.87 8.58 7.76
N ASN A 39 5.85 8.64 6.90
CA ASN A 39 5.86 9.52 5.73
C ASN A 39 5.76 11.00 6.11
N LEU A 40 5.01 11.36 7.15
CA LEU A 40 4.98 12.73 7.66
C LEU A 40 6.36 13.18 8.10
N ILE A 41 7.04 12.40 8.97
CA ILE A 41 8.37 12.73 9.48
C ILE A 41 9.36 12.88 8.30
N ALA A 42 9.35 11.94 7.36
CA ALA A 42 10.20 12.00 6.17
C ALA A 42 9.91 13.25 5.31
N GLY A 43 8.64 13.61 5.13
CA GLY A 43 8.24 14.80 4.39
C GLY A 43 8.71 16.10 5.05
N PHE A 44 8.52 16.22 6.37
CA PHE A 44 9.00 17.38 7.13
C PHE A 44 10.52 17.52 7.06
N PHE A 45 11.23 16.41 7.23
CA PHE A 45 12.69 16.38 7.12
C PHE A 45 13.15 16.80 5.72
N SER A 46 12.44 16.39 4.67
CA SER A 46 12.72 16.81 3.30
C SER A 46 12.57 18.32 3.09
N ILE A 47 11.58 18.97 3.71
CA ILE A 47 11.44 20.44 3.64
C ILE A 47 12.59 21.12 4.40
N SER A 48 12.96 20.61 5.58
CA SER A 48 14.00 21.22 6.40
C SER A 48 15.39 21.19 5.73
N ILE A 49 15.65 20.18 4.90
CA ILE A 49 16.90 20.08 4.13
C ILE A 49 16.84 20.86 2.83
N ALA A 50 15.66 20.94 2.19
CA ALA A 50 15.50 21.66 0.94
C ALA A 50 15.75 23.16 1.16
N ASP A 51 16.84 23.67 0.56
CA ASP A 51 17.19 25.07 0.64
C ASP A 51 16.21 25.90 -0.19
N LEU A 52 15.21 26.48 0.49
CA LEU A 52 14.15 27.34 -0.08
C LEU A 52 14.70 28.60 -0.77
N SER A 53 15.99 28.91 -0.61
CA SER A 53 16.64 30.09 -1.18
C SER A 53 16.96 29.97 -2.68
N THR A 54 16.93 28.75 -3.24
CA THR A 54 17.12 28.56 -4.68
C THR A 54 15.79 28.75 -5.42
N HIS A 55 15.53 29.98 -5.87
CA HIS A 55 14.40 30.36 -6.72
C HIS A 55 14.34 29.63 -8.09
N THR A 56 15.21 28.64 -8.33
CA THR A 56 15.35 27.85 -9.56
C THR A 56 14.32 26.72 -9.70
N TYR A 57 13.34 26.62 -8.80
CA TYR A 57 12.25 25.64 -8.95
C TYR A 57 11.10 26.11 -9.83
N GLY A 58 10.96 27.42 -10.08
CA GLY A 58 9.75 28.05 -10.63
C GLY A 58 9.19 27.48 -11.95
N ASP A 59 9.99 26.79 -12.75
CA ASP A 59 9.56 26.18 -14.01
C ASP A 59 9.64 24.64 -14.04
N ASN A 60 10.29 23.98 -13.07
CA ASN A 60 10.60 22.54 -13.17
C ASN A 60 9.43 21.61 -12.79
N LEU A 61 8.48 22.07 -11.97
CA LEU A 61 7.30 21.27 -11.56
C LEU A 61 6.01 21.76 -12.26
N LYS A 62 6.11 22.71 -13.19
CA LYS A 62 4.95 23.18 -13.98
C LYS A 62 4.49 22.07 -14.92
N GLY A 63 3.30 21.54 -14.66
CA GLY A 63 2.72 20.42 -15.42
C GLY A 63 2.79 19.08 -14.70
N GLU A 64 3.56 18.98 -13.61
CA GLU A 64 3.60 17.78 -12.80
C GLU A 64 2.37 17.62 -11.90
N ILE A 65 2.07 16.37 -11.55
CA ILE A 65 0.92 16.06 -10.71
C ILE A 65 1.12 16.64 -9.32
N LEU A 66 0.19 17.50 -8.90
CA LEU A 66 0.28 18.26 -7.64
C LEU A 66 1.50 19.20 -7.56
N GLY A 67 2.19 19.50 -8.67
CA GLY A 67 3.38 20.38 -8.68
C GLY A 67 3.11 21.76 -8.07
N ASN A 68 1.96 22.36 -8.37
CA ASN A 68 1.54 23.62 -7.74
C ASN A 68 1.41 23.50 -6.21
N LEU A 69 0.90 22.37 -5.71
CA LEU A 69 0.75 22.15 -4.28
C LEU A 69 2.11 21.90 -3.61
N GLN A 70 3.03 21.21 -4.29
CA GLN A 70 4.41 21.02 -3.86
C GLN A 70 5.18 22.35 -3.75
N MET A 71 4.99 23.25 -4.72
CA MET A 71 5.69 24.53 -4.78
C MET A 71 5.13 25.54 -3.77
N TYR A 72 3.82 25.77 -3.78
CA TYR A 72 3.22 26.89 -3.05
C TYR A 72 2.76 26.51 -1.63
N LYS A 73 2.44 25.24 -1.38
CA LYS A 73 1.91 24.76 -0.08
C LYS A 73 2.49 23.39 0.30
N PRO A 74 3.83 23.28 0.48
CA PRO A 74 4.51 22.00 0.65
C PRO A 74 4.05 21.23 1.90
N TYR A 75 3.69 21.91 2.98
CA TYR A 75 3.13 21.29 4.18
C TYR A 75 1.78 20.59 3.93
N GLN A 76 0.88 21.24 3.17
CA GLN A 76 -0.41 20.64 2.82
C GLN A 76 -0.23 19.44 1.89
N PHE A 77 0.70 19.56 0.94
CA PHE A 77 1.08 18.47 0.06
C PHE A 77 1.55 17.25 0.84
N ILE A 78 2.46 17.41 1.81
CA ILE A 78 2.98 16.29 2.62
C ILE A 78 1.86 15.56 3.34
N VAL A 79 0.92 16.28 3.97
CA VAL A 79 -0.16 15.64 4.75
C VAL A 79 -1.07 14.83 3.84
N ILE A 80 -1.53 15.42 2.73
CA ILE A 80 -2.42 14.76 1.77
C ILE A 80 -1.70 13.56 1.13
N TRP A 81 -0.45 13.75 0.71
CA TRP A 81 0.32 12.70 0.04
C TRP A 81 0.70 11.55 0.98
N SER A 82 1.00 11.85 2.24
CA SER A 82 1.26 10.82 3.26
C SER A 82 0.02 9.98 3.55
N LEU A 83 -1.16 10.60 3.59
CA LEU A 83 -2.44 9.89 3.75
C LEU A 83 -2.71 8.98 2.54
N TYR A 84 -2.48 9.49 1.34
CA TYR A 84 -2.65 8.70 0.12
C TYR A 84 -1.73 7.47 0.10
N LYS A 85 -0.45 7.66 0.41
CA LYS A 85 0.54 6.58 0.51
C LYS A 85 0.17 5.56 1.59
N SER A 86 -0.29 6.02 2.76
CA SER A 86 -0.65 5.11 3.84
C SER A 86 -1.84 4.22 3.47
N ILE A 87 -2.83 4.74 2.75
CA ILE A 87 -3.97 3.95 2.25
C ILE A 87 -3.50 2.82 1.32
N ILE A 88 -2.62 3.13 0.36
CA ILE A 88 -2.11 2.15 -0.61
C ILE A 88 -1.31 1.05 0.09
N ILE A 89 -0.37 1.42 0.96
CA ILE A 89 0.46 0.44 1.67
C ILE A 89 -0.39 -0.42 2.60
N THR A 90 -1.37 0.18 3.28
CA THR A 90 -2.31 -0.56 4.13
C THR A 90 -3.07 -1.61 3.33
N LEU A 91 -3.50 -1.29 2.12
CA LEU A 91 -4.17 -2.23 1.23
C LEU A 91 -3.23 -3.40 0.84
N ILE A 92 -1.98 -3.12 0.48
CA ILE A 92 -0.98 -4.16 0.15
C ILE A 92 -0.69 -5.05 1.37
N CYS A 93 -0.54 -4.46 2.56
CA CYS A 93 -0.33 -5.19 3.80
C CYS A 93 -1.54 -6.05 4.16
N PHE A 94 -2.76 -5.54 4.00
CA PHE A 94 -3.99 -6.30 4.19
C PHE A 94 -4.02 -7.52 3.27
N PHE A 95 -3.64 -7.37 2.01
CA PHE A 95 -3.55 -8.51 1.09
C PHE A 95 -2.54 -9.56 1.58
N GLY A 96 -1.35 -9.12 2.00
CA GLY A 96 -0.35 -10.02 2.58
C GLY A 96 -0.86 -10.80 3.79
N GLN A 97 -1.63 -10.14 4.67
CA GLN A 97 -2.29 -10.79 5.82
C GLN A 97 -3.30 -11.84 5.38
N THR A 98 -4.15 -11.55 4.38
CA THR A 98 -5.14 -12.52 3.88
C THR A 98 -4.49 -13.78 3.30
N VAL A 99 -3.41 -13.62 2.51
CA VAL A 99 -2.65 -14.74 1.95
C VAL A 99 -1.98 -15.57 3.06
N ALA A 100 -1.37 -14.91 4.04
CA ALA A 100 -0.74 -15.58 5.18
C ALA A 100 -1.73 -16.43 6.00
N LEU A 101 -2.95 -15.92 6.21
CA LEU A 101 -4.00 -16.65 6.91
C LEU A 101 -4.50 -17.85 6.11
N HIS A 102 -4.69 -17.71 4.80
CA HIS A 102 -5.13 -18.81 3.95
C HIS A 102 -4.09 -19.95 3.91
N MET A 103 -2.82 -19.59 3.78
CA MET A 103 -1.70 -20.55 3.74
C MET A 103 -1.25 -21.04 5.12
N LYS A 104 -1.83 -20.51 6.21
CA LYS A 104 -1.45 -20.78 7.61
C LYS A 104 0.05 -20.58 7.88
N ASN A 105 0.65 -19.57 7.24
CA ASN A 105 2.08 -19.29 7.35
C ASN A 105 2.32 -17.79 7.54
N ILE A 106 2.84 -17.44 8.71
CA ILE A 106 3.05 -16.05 9.13
C ILE A 106 4.19 -15.39 8.34
N PHE A 107 5.20 -16.13 7.86
CA PHE A 107 6.29 -15.56 7.06
C PHE A 107 5.79 -14.95 5.75
N LEU A 108 4.74 -15.53 5.17
CA LEU A 108 4.11 -15.01 3.96
C LEU A 108 3.52 -13.61 4.19
N MET A 109 3.18 -13.22 5.42
CA MET A 109 2.64 -11.89 5.71
C MET A 109 3.63 -10.77 5.34
N VAL A 110 4.93 -10.99 5.53
CA VAL A 110 5.98 -10.00 5.26
C VAL A 110 6.49 -10.11 3.82
N ILE A 111 6.61 -11.33 3.31
CA ILE A 111 7.16 -11.59 1.97
C ILE A 111 6.16 -11.23 0.86
N THR A 112 4.87 -11.47 1.08
CA THR A 112 3.83 -11.27 0.06
C THR A 112 3.78 -9.83 -0.46
N PRO A 113 3.74 -8.78 0.39
CA PRO A 113 3.82 -7.38 -0.06
C PRO A 113 5.00 -7.12 -1.00
N PHE A 114 6.18 -7.64 -0.67
CA PHE A 114 7.39 -7.45 -1.46
C PHE A 114 7.30 -8.13 -2.83
N ILE A 115 6.85 -9.39 -2.85
CA ILE A 115 6.67 -10.15 -4.09
C ILE A 115 5.67 -9.45 -5.01
N ILE A 116 4.54 -8.98 -4.47
CA ILE A 116 3.50 -8.34 -5.27
C ILE A 116 4.03 -7.07 -5.93
N ILE A 117 4.68 -6.19 -5.18
CA ILE A 117 5.22 -4.93 -5.72
C ILE A 117 6.28 -5.21 -6.80
N LEU A 118 7.18 -6.16 -6.54
CA LEU A 118 8.25 -6.51 -7.46
C LEU A 118 7.70 -7.14 -8.74
N LEU A 119 6.79 -8.10 -8.61
CA LEU A 119 6.17 -8.80 -9.74
C LEU A 119 5.31 -7.84 -10.57
N GLU A 120 4.51 -7.00 -9.92
CA GLU A 120 3.66 -6.02 -10.60
C GLU A 120 4.49 -5.01 -11.40
N ASN A 121 5.55 -4.47 -10.81
CA ASN A 121 6.44 -3.54 -11.50
C ASN A 121 7.24 -4.24 -12.61
N PHE A 122 7.63 -5.51 -12.43
CA PHE A 122 8.27 -6.29 -13.48
C PHE A 122 7.33 -6.50 -14.67
N VAL A 123 6.09 -6.91 -14.43
CA VAL A 123 5.09 -7.15 -15.49
C VAL A 123 4.76 -5.86 -16.24
N THR A 124 4.47 -4.77 -15.53
CA THR A 124 4.14 -3.48 -16.16
C THR A 124 5.30 -2.88 -16.95
N SER A 125 6.54 -3.08 -16.48
CA SER A 125 7.74 -2.68 -17.22
C SER A 125 7.91 -3.47 -18.51
N ASN A 126 7.77 -4.80 -18.48
CA ASN A 126 7.87 -5.65 -19.67
C ASN A 126 6.77 -5.37 -20.70
N LEU A 127 5.57 -5.04 -20.24
CA LEU A 127 4.44 -4.65 -21.10
C LEU A 127 4.55 -3.20 -21.63
N LYS A 128 5.64 -2.48 -21.31
CA LYS A 128 5.87 -1.07 -21.70
C LYS A 128 4.74 -0.12 -21.26
N ILE A 129 4.10 -0.43 -20.13
CA ILE A 129 3.05 0.41 -19.52
C ILE A 129 3.38 0.81 -18.06
N PRO A 130 4.58 1.37 -17.80
CA PRO A 130 4.99 1.74 -16.45
C PRO A 130 4.09 2.81 -15.79
N GLN A 131 3.30 3.56 -16.58
CA GLN A 131 2.32 4.51 -16.03
C GLN A 131 1.23 3.87 -15.16
N TYR A 132 0.98 2.57 -15.32
CA TYR A 132 -0.03 1.83 -14.55
C TYR A 132 0.60 0.94 -13.48
N SER A 133 1.85 1.22 -13.07
CA SER A 133 2.48 0.50 -11.97
C SER A 133 2.10 1.05 -10.61
N LEU A 134 1.95 0.17 -9.60
CA LEU A 134 1.80 0.55 -8.19
C LEU A 134 2.94 1.46 -7.70
N ILE A 135 4.17 1.27 -8.20
CA ILE A 135 5.32 2.11 -7.83
C ILE A 135 5.14 3.52 -8.38
N THR A 136 4.59 3.67 -9.59
CA THR A 136 4.31 4.98 -10.20
C THR A 136 3.21 5.72 -9.45
N THR A 137 2.26 4.99 -8.86
CA THR A 137 1.27 5.56 -7.95
C THR A 137 1.90 6.06 -6.66
N PHE A 138 2.95 5.40 -6.16
CA PHE A 138 3.60 5.74 -4.90
C PHE A 138 4.64 6.87 -5.03
N VAL A 139 5.36 6.92 -6.14
CA VAL A 139 6.43 7.91 -6.41
C VAL A 139 5.95 8.85 -7.51
N LEU A 140 5.62 10.09 -7.12
CA LEU A 140 5.34 11.17 -8.06
C LEU A 140 6.56 11.46 -8.93
N ASN A 141 6.31 11.91 -10.16
CA ASN A 141 7.31 12.38 -11.11
C ASN A 141 8.34 11.33 -11.53
N ARG A 142 7.97 10.04 -11.41
CA ARG A 142 8.78 8.93 -11.92
C ARG A 142 8.83 8.90 -13.46
N LEU A 143 7.75 9.29 -14.12
CA LEU A 143 7.65 9.38 -15.59
C LEU A 143 7.30 10.82 -15.99
N ASP A 144 7.45 11.11 -17.27
CA ASP A 144 7.11 12.38 -17.89
C ASP A 144 5.67 12.85 -17.55
N PRO A 145 5.49 14.12 -17.10
CA PRO A 145 4.19 14.68 -16.75
C PRO A 145 3.15 14.64 -17.87
N MET A 146 3.56 14.58 -19.15
CA MET A 146 2.59 14.44 -20.26
C MET A 146 1.85 13.10 -20.24
N ILE A 147 2.45 12.07 -19.65
CA ILE A 147 1.95 10.70 -19.69
C ILE A 147 1.11 10.37 -18.45
N ILE A 148 1.41 10.97 -17.30
CA ILE A 148 0.70 10.70 -16.04
C ILE A 148 -0.41 11.74 -15.82
N SER A 149 -1.60 11.27 -15.49
CA SER A 149 -2.71 12.13 -15.03
C SER A 149 -3.28 11.61 -13.72
N LEU A 150 -3.91 12.49 -12.93
CA LEU A 150 -4.54 12.13 -11.65
C LEU A 150 -5.42 10.86 -11.72
N PRO A 151 -6.34 10.70 -12.69
CA PRO A 151 -7.18 9.50 -12.75
C PRO A 151 -6.37 8.23 -13.05
N LYS A 152 -5.22 8.32 -13.71
CA LYS A 152 -4.36 7.16 -13.97
C LYS A 152 -3.72 6.61 -12.69
N LEU A 153 -3.56 7.43 -11.64
CA LEU A 153 -3.06 6.97 -10.35
C LEU A 153 -4.04 6.02 -9.63
N ALA A 154 -5.34 6.09 -9.94
CA ALA A 154 -6.34 5.21 -9.35
C ALA A 154 -6.37 3.81 -9.97
N ILE A 155 -5.93 3.68 -11.24
CA ILE A 155 -6.01 2.42 -12.00
C ILE A 155 -5.25 1.26 -11.33
N PRO A 156 -4.00 1.43 -10.87
CA PRO A 156 -3.24 0.35 -10.24
C PRO A 156 -3.86 -0.11 -8.92
N ILE A 157 -4.46 0.84 -8.18
CA ILE A 157 -5.21 0.55 -6.94
C ILE A 157 -6.45 -0.27 -7.26
N SER A 158 -7.21 0.12 -8.29
CA SER A 158 -8.39 -0.63 -8.74
C SER A 158 -8.04 -2.05 -9.16
N ILE A 159 -6.95 -2.24 -9.92
CA ILE A 159 -6.46 -3.56 -10.31
C ILE A 159 -6.14 -4.39 -9.05
N LEU A 160 -5.43 -3.81 -8.08
CA LEU A 160 -5.11 -4.50 -6.83
C LEU A 160 -6.39 -4.94 -6.09
N VAL A 161 -7.39 -4.07 -5.92
CA VAL A 161 -8.67 -4.43 -5.28
C VAL A 161 -9.40 -5.54 -6.04
N ILE A 162 -9.43 -5.48 -7.37
CA ILE A 162 -10.05 -6.52 -8.21
C ILE A 162 -9.34 -7.86 -8.01
N THR A 163 -8.00 -7.88 -7.99
CA THR A 163 -7.24 -9.12 -7.75
C THR A 163 -7.54 -9.74 -6.40
N MET A 164 -7.66 -8.93 -5.35
CA MET A 164 -8.06 -9.42 -4.02
C MET A 164 -9.48 -10.00 -4.01
N ALA A 165 -10.44 -9.32 -4.65
CA ALA A 165 -11.81 -9.78 -4.75
C ALA A 165 -11.91 -11.12 -5.51
N MET A 166 -11.17 -11.25 -6.63
CA MET A 166 -11.11 -12.49 -7.41
C MET A 166 -10.52 -13.65 -6.61
N LEU A 167 -9.43 -13.41 -5.87
CA LEU A 167 -8.83 -14.41 -5.00
C LEU A 167 -9.76 -14.82 -3.87
N TYR A 168 -10.47 -13.86 -3.26
CA TYR A 168 -11.46 -14.14 -2.24
C TYR A 168 -12.60 -15.03 -2.77
N ILE A 169 -13.15 -14.71 -3.95
CA ILE A 169 -14.20 -15.53 -4.60
C ILE A 169 -13.66 -16.94 -4.91
N HIS A 170 -12.43 -17.04 -5.42
CA HIS A 170 -11.80 -18.31 -5.73
C HIS A 170 -11.63 -19.19 -4.47
N TRP A 171 -11.13 -18.60 -3.38
CA TRP A 171 -10.99 -19.31 -2.10
C TRP A 171 -12.34 -19.75 -1.56
N LYS A 172 -13.35 -18.87 -1.54
CA LYS A 172 -14.69 -19.20 -1.10
C LYS A 172 -15.26 -20.41 -1.85
N LYS A 173 -15.16 -20.42 -3.18
CA LYS A 173 -15.64 -21.52 -4.02
C LYS A 173 -14.92 -22.84 -3.72
N ASN A 174 -13.62 -22.79 -3.42
CA ASN A 174 -12.87 -24.00 -3.08
C ASN A 174 -13.26 -24.53 -1.70
N TYR A 175 -13.51 -23.66 -0.71
CA TYR A 175 -13.99 -24.10 0.61
C TYR A 175 -15.36 -24.80 0.53
N GLU A 176 -16.29 -24.29 -0.28
CA GLU A 176 -17.63 -24.88 -0.46
C GLU A 176 -17.61 -26.26 -1.14
N LYS A 177 -16.53 -26.64 -1.82
CA LYS A 177 -16.40 -27.96 -2.46
C LYS A 177 -15.99 -29.08 -1.49
N TYR A 178 -15.50 -28.75 -0.30
CA TYR A 178 -15.02 -29.71 0.70
C TYR A 178 -15.96 -29.86 1.91
N CYS A 179 -17.12 -29.19 1.87
CA CYS A 179 -18.26 -29.41 2.77
C CYS A 179 -19.37 -30.12 2.01
#